data_AF-A0A392SZ21-F1
#
_entry.id   AF-A0A392SZ21-F1
#
_cell.length_a   1.000
_cell.length_b   1.000
_cell.length_c   1.000
_cell.angle_alpha   90.00
_cell.angle_beta   90.00
_cell.angle_gamma   90.00
#
_symmetry.space_group_name_H-M   'P 1'
#
loop_
_entity.id
_entity.type
_entity.pdbx_description
1 polymer ?
#
loop_
_entity_poly.entity_id
_entity_poly.type
_entity_poly.pdbx_seq_one_letter_code
_entity_poly.pdbx_strand_id
1 'polypeptide(L)' 'MATKPGLLLWEKPAPGWIKCNVDVAFVIGSEKTSLGLCFRDSNGQFMA' A
#
# COMPACT_ATOMS: atom_id res chain seq x y z
N MET A 1 -5.42 0.90 28.03
CA MET A 1 -4.76 1.81 27.08
C MET A 1 -5.84 2.38 26.18
N ALA A 2 -6.07 3.70 26.20
CA ALA A 2 -7.15 4.31 25.43
C ALA A 2 -6.77 4.39 23.95
N THR A 3 -7.52 3.70 23.09
CA THR A 3 -7.40 3.81 21.64
C THR A 3 -7.76 5.23 21.23
N LYS A 4 -6.83 5.94 20.58
CA LYS A 4 -7.07 7.32 20.11
C LYS A 4 -8.13 7.27 19.00
N PRO A 5 -9.31 7.90 19.15
CA PRO A 5 -10.33 7.85 18.12
C PRO A 5 -9.78 8.41 16.81
N GLY A 6 -9.92 7.63 15.73
CA GLY A 6 -9.40 7.96 14.39
C GLY A 6 -8.04 7.35 14.04
N LEU A 7 -7.39 6.60 14.95
CA LEU A 7 -6.19 5.85 14.58
C LEU A 7 -6.58 4.52 13.91
N LEU A 8 -6.51 4.48 12.58
CA LEU A 8 -6.60 3.22 11.83
C LEU A 8 -5.22 2.56 11.84
N LEU A 9 -5.13 1.39 12.47
CA LEU A 9 -3.93 0.56 12.43
C LEU A 9 -3.98 -0.33 11.19
N TRP A 10 -2.81 -0.62 10.64
CA TRP A 10 -2.70 -1.57 9.54
C TRP A 10 -2.99 -2.98 10.06
N GLU A 11 -3.82 -3.71 9.32
CA GLU A 11 -4.10 -5.13 9.55
C GLU A 11 -3.65 -5.96 8.34
N LYS A 12 -3.15 -7.17 8.61
CA LYS A 12 -2.76 -8.11 7.57
C LYS A 12 -4.01 -8.59 6.80
N PRO A 13 -3.97 -8.66 5.46
CA PRO A 13 -5.08 -9.22 4.68
C PRO A 13 -5.42 -10.65 5.08
N ALA A 14 -6.71 -11.00 5.02
CA ALA A 14 -7.17 -12.36 5.24
C ALA A 14 -6.62 -13.34 4.17
N PRO A 15 -6.50 -14.64 4.46
CA PRO A 15 -6.14 -15.64 3.46
C PRO A 15 -7.01 -15.54 2.21
N GLY A 16 -6.38 -15.61 1.04
CA GLY A 16 -7.06 -15.48 -0.26
C GLY A 16 -7.27 -14.04 -0.76
N TRP A 17 -6.97 -13.03 0.06
CA TRP A 17 -6.99 -11.63 -0.37
C TRP A 17 -5.67 -11.25 -1.05
N ILE A 18 -5.76 -10.35 -2.03
CA ILE A 18 -4.61 -9.71 -2.67
C ILE A 18 -4.43 -8.32 -2.06
N LYS A 19 -3.20 -8.00 -1.65
CA LYS A 19 -2.81 -6.65 -1.22
C LYS A 19 -2.30 -5.87 -2.44
N CYS A 20 -2.79 -4.65 -2.63
CA CYS A 20 -2.19 -3.69 -3.57
C CYS A 20 -1.53 -2.56 -2.79
N ASN A 21 -0.21 -2.42 -2.92
CA ASN A 21 0.52 -1.23 -2.51
C ASN A 21 0.51 -0.24 -3.67
N VAL A 22 0.05 0.99 -3.41
CA VAL A 22 0.02 2.08 -4.40
C VAL A 22 0.99 3.16 -3.94
N ASP A 23 1.79 3.67 -4.86
CA ASP A 23 2.70 4.79 -4.62
C ASP A 23 2.67 5.77 -5.80
N VAL A 24 2.96 7.03 -5.53
CA VAL A 24 3.06 8.08 -6.55
C VAL A 24 4.30 8.93 -6.27
N ALA A 25 5.07 9.19 -7.32
CA ALA A 25 6.26 10.02 -7.26
C ALA A 25 6.11 11.25 -8.16
N PHE A 26 6.42 12.42 -7.61
CA PHE A 26 6.48 13.68 -8.34
C PHE A 26 7.93 14.15 -8.39
N VAL A 27 8.45 14.40 -9.60
CA VAL A 27 9.86 14.77 -9.78
C VAL A 27 9.97 16.27 -10.07
N ILE A 28 10.43 17.03 -9.06
CA ILE A 28 10.57 18.50 -9.12
C ILE A 28 11.42 18.91 -10.32
N GLY A 29 10.97 19.93 -11.06
CA GLY A 29 11.70 20.49 -12.21
C GLY A 29 11.65 19.66 -13.48
N SER A 30 10.97 18.51 -13.48
CA SER A 30 10.84 17.65 -14.66
C SER A 30 9.41 17.54 -15.20
N GLU A 31 8.42 18.10 -14.50
CA GLU A 31 6.98 17.97 -14.78
C GLU A 31 6.48 16.52 -14.89
N LYS A 32 7.27 15.54 -14.44
CA LYS A 32 6.93 14.12 -14.48
C LYS A 32 6.24 13.69 -13.20
N THR A 33 5.18 12.92 -13.39
CA THR A 33 4.51 12.13 -12.36
C THR A 33 4.62 10.66 -12.75
N SER A 34 5.03 9.83 -11.79
CA SER A 34 5.09 8.38 -11.95
C SER A 34 4.19 7.71 -10.93
N LEU A 35 3.55 6.61 -11.31
CA LEU A 35 2.70 5.81 -10.41
C LEU A 35 3.18 4.36 -10.42
N GLY A 36 3.24 3.76 -9.23
CA GLY A 36 3.60 2.37 -9.02
C GLY A 36 2.49 1.60 -8.32
N LEU A 37 2.22 0.39 -8.80
CA LEU A 37 1.33 -0.57 -8.15
C LEU A 37 2.15 -1.83 -7.86
N CYS A 38 1.97 -2.42 -6.68
CA CYS A 38 2.57 -3.70 -6.32
C CYS A 38 1.53 -4.59 -5.66
N PHE A 39 1.18 -5.67 -6.33
CA PHE A 39 0.28 -6.71 -5.88
C PHE A 39 1.06 -7.80 -5.14
N ARG A 40 0.50 -8.22 -4.00
CA ARG A 40 1.06 -9.29 -3.18
C ARG A 40 -0.05 -10.21 -2.70
N ASP A 41 0.28 -11.49 -2.55
CA ASP A 41 -0.64 -12.45 -1.95
C ASP A 41 -0.79 -12.21 -0.44
N SER A 42 -1.66 -12.98 0.22
CA SER A 42 -1.86 -12.92 1.67
C SER A 42 -0.62 -13.31 2.51
N ASN A 43 0.40 -13.92 1.89
CA ASN A 43 1.69 -14.22 2.50
C ASN A 43 2.72 -13.10 2.29
N GLY A 44 2.40 -12.09 1.48
CA GLY A 44 3.29 -10.98 1.13
C GLY A 44 4.20 -11.25 -0.06
N GLN A 45 4.03 -12.38 -0.75
CA GLN A 45 4.76 -12.74 -1.96
C GLN A 45 4.32 -11.82 -3.11
N PHE A 46 5.29 -11.35 -3.89
CA PHE A 46 5.03 -10.50 -5.05
C PHE A 46 4.24 -11.25 -6.12
N MET A 47 3.28 -10.56 -6.73
CA MET A 47 2.46 -11.08 -7.83
C MET A 47 2.64 -10.23 -9.10
N ALA A 48 2.53 -8.90 -9.00
CA ALA A 48 2.65 -7.96 -10.11
C ALA A 48 2.98 -6.54 -9.63
#